data_AF-G6YDK0-F1
#
_entry.id   AF-G6YDK0-F1
#
_cell.length_a   1.000
_cell.length_b   1.000
_cell.length_c   1.000
_cell.angle_alpha   90.00
_cell.angle_beta   90.00
_cell.angle_gamma   90.00
#
_symmetry.space_group_name_H-M   'P 1'
#
loop_
_entity.id
_entity.type
_entity.pdbx_description
1 polymer ?
#
loop_
_entity_poly.entity_id
_entity_poly.type
_entity_poly.pdbx_seq_one_letter_code
_entity_poly.pdbx_strand_id
1 'polypeptide(L)' 'ESLFYAENPLGVTREWWRHTPSNTVFVAERHTVSDQIVATYLPSRKPA' A
#
# COMPACT_ATOMS: atom_id res chain seq x y z
N GLU A 1 8.18 16.69 16.13
CA GLU A 1 7.08 17.35 15.40
C GLU A 1 6.91 16.69 14.03
N SER A 2 6.17 15.59 13.94
CA SER A 2 5.93 14.90 12.65
C SER A 2 4.72 13.97 12.66
N LEU A 3 3.93 13.94 13.75
CA LEU A 3 2.81 13.00 13.92
C LEU A 3 1.77 13.07 12.79
N PHE A 4 1.63 14.25 12.17
CA PHE A 4 0.65 14.53 11.11
C PHE A 4 1.26 14.57 9.71
N TYR A 5 2.52 14.17 9.53
CA TYR A 5 3.18 14.17 8.23
C TYR A 5 3.31 12.76 7.70
N ALA A 6 2.92 12.56 6.45
CA ALA A 6 3.11 11.32 5.70
C ALA A 6 3.65 11.65 4.32
N GLU A 7 4.50 10.77 3.78
CA GLU A 7 4.96 10.86 2.41
C GLU A 7 3.79 10.63 1.45
N ASN A 8 3.65 11.50 0.45
CA ASN A 8 2.62 11.39 -0.58
C ASN A 8 3.20 11.63 -1.99
N PRO A 9 4.12 10.76 -2.47
CA PRO A 9 4.76 10.93 -3.76
C PRO A 9 3.83 10.58 -4.93
N LEU A 10 4.07 11.21 -6.07
CA LEU A 10 3.52 10.77 -7.37
C LEU A 10 4.30 9.56 -7.86
N GLY A 11 3.60 8.58 -8.44
CA GLY A 11 4.20 7.35 -8.97
C GLY A 11 3.84 6.13 -8.14
N VAL A 12 4.71 5.13 -8.10
CA VAL A 12 4.47 3.91 -7.31
C VAL A 12 4.64 4.22 -5.83
N THR A 13 3.56 4.06 -5.07
CA THR A 13 3.54 4.20 -3.61
C THR A 13 3.19 2.88 -2.94
N ARG A 14 3.61 2.75 -1.68
CA ARG A 14 3.31 1.59 -0.83
C ARG A 14 2.25 1.97 0.20
N GLU A 15 1.11 1.30 0.15
CA GLU A 15 -0.05 1.60 0.98
C GLU A 15 -0.47 0.39 1.82
N TRP A 16 -1.03 0.68 2.99
CA TRP A 16 -1.65 -0.32 3.85
C TRP A 16 -3.14 -0.41 3.55
N TRP A 17 -3.57 -1.59 3.11
CA TRP A 17 -4.96 -1.84 2.73
C TRP A 17 -5.56 -2.91 3.65
N ARG A 18 -6.87 -2.79 3.90
CA ARG A 18 -7.63 -3.78 4.67
C ARG A 18 -8.79 -4.30 3.84
N HIS A 19 -8.78 -5.61 3.58
CA HIS A 19 -9.96 -6.29 3.04
C HIS A 19 -10.95 -6.52 4.19
N THR A 20 -11.92 -5.62 4.32
CA THR A 20 -12.91 -5.62 5.42
C THR A 20 -13.61 -6.97 5.62
N PRO A 21 -14.08 -7.69 4.58
CA PRO A 21 -14.78 -8.96 4.77
C PRO A 21 -13.97 -10.05 5.47
N SER A 22 -12.68 -10.19 5.12
CA SER A 22 -11.80 -11.20 5.74
C SER A 22 -10.96 -10.65 6.89
N ASN A 23 -11.08 -9.35 7.18
CA ASN A 23 -10.24 -8.63 8.13
C ASN A 23 -8.72 -8.75 7.82
N THR A 24 -8.36 -9.00 6.56
CA THR A 24 -6.96 -9.19 6.16
C THR A 24 -6.31 -7.84 5.86
N VAL A 25 -5.22 -7.54 6.55
CA VAL A 25 -4.37 -6.37 6.27
C VAL A 25 -3.20 -6.81 5.40
N PHE A 26 -2.97 -6.07 4.31
CA PHE A 26 -1.93 -6.36 3.35
C PHE A 26 -1.34 -5.07 2.79
N VAL A 27 -0.19 -5.19 2.13
CA VAL A 27 0.47 -4.09 1.46
C VAL A 27 0.13 -4.10 -0.02
N ALA A 28 -0.20 -2.94 -0.56
CA ALA A 28 -0.41 -2.72 -1.99
C ALA A 28 0.65 -1.73 -2.51
N GLU A 29 1.27 -2.08 -3.64
CA GLU A 29 2.05 -1.14 -4.44
C GLU A 29 1.16 -0.64 -5.58
N ARG A 30 0.85 0.66 -5.58
CA ARG A 30 -0.06 1.29 -6.53
C ARG A 30 0.58 2.49 -7.18
N HIS A 31 0.43 2.63 -8.49
CA HIS A 31 0.82 3.84 -9.21
C HIS A 31 -0.27 4.92 -9.04
N THR A 32 0.01 5.97 -8.27
CA THR A 32 -1.00 6.96 -7.82
C THR A 32 -1.61 7.82 -8.91
N VAL A 33 -1.01 7.87 -10.10
CA VAL A 33 -1.53 8.65 -11.25
C VAL A 33 -2.45 7.81 -12.14
N SER A 34 -2.20 6.51 -12.24
CA SER A 34 -2.93 5.61 -13.17
C SER A 34 -3.83 4.62 -12.45
N ASP A 35 -3.77 4.58 -11.12
CA ASP A 35 -4.44 3.61 -10.25
C ASP A 35 -4.10 2.14 -10.53
N GLN A 36 -3.04 1.88 -11.28
CA GLN A 36 -2.57 0.53 -11.55
C GLN A 36 -2.01 -0.11 -10.27
N ILE A 37 -2.54 -1.27 -9.90
CA ILE A 37 -1.97 -2.13 -8.85
C ILE A 37 -0.80 -2.92 -9.45
N VAL A 38 0.39 -2.72 -8.90
CA VAL A 38 1.64 -3.37 -9.37
C VAL A 38 1.87 -4.69 -8.64
N ALA A 39 1.69 -4.70 -7.32
CA ALA A 39 1.87 -5.87 -6.49
C ALA A 39 1.01 -5.82 -5.22
N THR A 40 0.68 -6.99 -4.68
CA THR A 40 0.10 -7.14 -3.34
C THR A 40 0.80 -8.27 -2.60
N TYR A 41 1.02 -8.09 -1.31
CA TYR A 41 1.66 -9.11 -0.48
C TYR A 41 1.26 -8.97 0.99
N LEU A 42 1.29 -10.10 1.69
CA LEU A 42 1.11 -10.11 3.14
C LEU A 42 2.34 -9.47 3.79
N PRO A 43 2.20 -8.73 4.90
CA PRO A 43 3.34 -8.05 5.53
C PRO A 43 4.47 -9.01 5.94
N SER A 44 4.11 -10.26 6.26
CA SER A 44 5.05 -11.34 6.61
C SER A 44 5.71 -12.02 5.41
N ARG A 45 5.31 -11.68 4.18
CA ARG A 45 5.81 -12.29 2.95
C ARG A 45 6.38 -11.18 2.05
N LYS A 46 7.68 -11.21 1.79
CA LYS A 46 8.27 -10.29 0.80
C LYS A 46 7.66 -10.56 -0.59
N PRO A 47 7.45 -9.52 -1.42
CA PRO A 47 7.13 -9.72 -2.82
C PRO A 47 8.22 -10.60 -3.48
N ALA A 48 7.79 -11.50 -4.36
CA ALA A 48 8.66 -12.43 -5.07
C ALA A 48 9.59 -11.71 -6.04
#